data_AF-A0A934GUT5-F1
#
_entry.id   AF-A0A934GUT5-F1
#
_cell.length_a   1.000
_cell.length_b   1.000
_cell.length_c   1.000
_cell.angle_alpha   90.00
_cell.angle_beta   90.00
_cell.angle_gamma   90.00
#
_symmetry.space_group_name_H-M   'P 1'
#
loop_
_entity.id
_entity.type
_entity.pdbx_description
1 polymer ?
#
loop_
_entity_poly.entity_id
_entity_poly.type
_entity_poly.pdbx_seq_one_letter_code
_entity_poly.pdbx_strand_id
1 'polypeptide(L)'
;MSKKISLYILAGIILFGFAVGGYGVYRYVDAELKLRDNEAEKLISSGKQVEVDSFNMGYELFKSSLERDELRKQRADALPFMGVGMVVIAVGWLGYEIFPKKNQKADPTDTQTMEILENGKNP
;
A
#
# COMPACT_ATOMS: atom_id res chain seq x y z
N MET A 1 -10.81 -19.21 -19.42
CA MET A 1 -9.72 -18.92 -18.47
C MET A 1 -10.05 -19.58 -17.14
N SER A 2 -9.17 -20.42 -16.58
CA SER A 2 -9.46 -21.18 -15.35
C SER A 2 -9.61 -20.25 -14.14
N LYS A 3 -10.61 -20.46 -13.28
CA LYS A 3 -10.84 -19.67 -12.04
C LYS A 3 -9.58 -19.54 -11.18
N LYS A 4 -8.70 -20.55 -11.20
CA LYS A 4 -7.42 -20.55 -10.48
C LYS A 4 -6.49 -19.43 -10.98
N ILE A 5 -6.42 -19.22 -12.29
CA ILE A 5 -5.57 -18.19 -12.92
C ILE A 5 -6.03 -16.79 -12.51
N SER A 6 -7.35 -16.55 -12.45
CA SER A 6 -7.91 -15.27 -12.01
C SER A 6 -7.58 -14.95 -10.54
N LEU A 7 -7.59 -15.95 -9.66
CA LEU A 7 -7.23 -15.78 -8.25
C LEU A 7 -5.75 -15.43 -8.08
N TYR A 8 -4.85 -16.09 -8.80
CA TYR A 8 -3.41 -15.78 -8.73
C TYR A 8 -3.10 -14.39 -9.28
N ILE A 9 -3.76 -13.97 -10.36
CA ILE A 9 -3.62 -12.61 -10.89
C ILE A 9 -4.07 -11.58 -9.85
N LEU A 10 -5.22 -11.79 -9.21
CA LEU A 10 -5.73 -10.89 -8.18
C LEU A 10 -4.78 -10.80 -6.98
N ALA A 11 -4.34 -11.94 -6.47
CA ALA A 11 -3.37 -12.00 -5.37
C ALA A 11 -2.04 -11.30 -5.76
N GLY A 12 -1.58 -11.48 -6.99
CA GLY A 12 -0.41 -10.79 -7.53
C GLY A 12 -0.56 -9.27 -7.57
N ILE A 13 -1.72 -8.76 -8.00
CA ILE A 13 -2.01 -7.31 -8.02
C ILE A 13 -2.04 -6.74 -6.61
N ILE A 14 -2.66 -7.44 -5.66
CA ILE A 14 -2.71 -7.00 -4.25
C ILE A 14 -1.30 -6.96 -3.66
N LEU A 15 -0.50 -8.02 -3.86
CA LEU A 15 0.89 -8.06 -3.40
C LEU A 15 1.74 -6.95 -4.03
N PHE A 16 1.55 -6.68 -5.32
CA PHE A 16 2.20 -5.57 -6.00
C PHE A 16 1.81 -4.22 -5.39
N GLY A 17 0.52 -4.01 -5.11
CA GLY A 17 0.03 -2.82 -4.41
C GLY A 17 0.67 -2.63 -3.04
N PHE A 18 0.81 -3.71 -2.25
CA PHE A 18 1.51 -3.68 -0.97
C PHE A 18 3.00 -3.37 -1.12
N ALA A 19 3.68 -3.94 -2.11
CA ALA A 19 5.10 -3.67 -2.34
C ALA A 19 5.35 -2.21 -2.72
N VAL A 20 4.56 -1.67 -3.65
CA VAL A 20 4.67 -0.27 -4.10
C VAL A 20 4.27 0.71 -2.99
N GLY A 21 3.13 0.45 -2.33
CA GLY A 21 2.67 1.27 -1.21
C GLY A 21 3.64 1.25 -0.03
N GLY A 22 4.12 0.05 0.34
CA GLY A 22 5.11 -0.13 1.40
C GLY A 22 6.44 0.57 1.11
N TYR A 23 6.92 0.51 -0.15
CA TYR A 23 8.09 1.27 -0.57
C TYR A 23 7.88 2.79 -0.46
N GLY A 24 6.70 3.28 -0.86
CA GLY A 24 6.33 4.69 -0.68
C GLY A 24 6.33 5.13 0.79
N VAL A 25 5.70 4.33 1.67
CA VAL A 25 5.70 4.59 3.13
C VAL A 25 7.13 4.60 3.67
N TYR A 26 7.94 3.60 3.32
CA TYR A 26 9.33 3.52 3.77
C TYR A 26 10.13 4.77 3.38
N ARG A 27 10.06 5.18 2.11
CA ARG A 27 10.74 6.38 1.60
C ARG A 27 10.26 7.65 2.28
N TYR A 28 8.96 7.76 2.54
CA TYR A 28 8.38 8.89 3.25
C TYR A 28 8.90 8.98 4.68
N VAL A 29 8.89 7.86 5.42
CA VAL A 29 9.36 7.80 6.82
C VAL A 29 10.86 8.07 6.90
N ASP A 30 11.66 7.50 6.01
CA ASP A 30 13.11 7.74 5.96
C ASP A 30 13.42 9.23 5.69
N ALA A 31 12.73 9.84 4.72
CA ALA A 31 12.87 11.28 4.44
C ALA A 31 12.43 12.14 5.63
N GLU A 32 11.34 11.76 6.32
CA GLU A 32 10.84 12.51 7.49
C GLU A 32 11.81 12.43 8.67
N LEU A 33 12.40 11.26 8.93
CA LEU A 33 13.40 11.10 9.99
C LEU A 33 14.64 11.95 9.70
N LYS A 34 15.12 11.92 8.46
CA LYS A 34 16.27 12.75 8.02
C LYS A 34 15.95 14.24 8.07
N LEU A 35 14.74 14.66 7.72
CA LEU A 35 14.29 16.06 7.86
C LEU A 35 14.28 16.50 9.31
N ARG A 36 13.81 15.63 10.22
CA ARG A 36 13.76 15.93 11.65
C ARG A 36 15.15 16.12 12.26
N ASP A 37 16.14 15.42 11.73
CA ASP A 37 17.52 15.49 12.23
C ASP A 37 18.35 16.62 11.59
N ASN A 38 17.91 17.16 10.45
CA ASN A 38 18.56 18.26 9.72
C ASN A 38 18.59 19.57 10.53
N GLU A 39 19.76 20.20 10.61
CA GLU A 39 19.96 21.41 11.42
C GLU A 39 19.18 22.62 10.89
N ALA A 40 19.14 22.82 9.58
CA ALA A 40 18.38 23.90 8.96
C ALA A 40 16.87 23.79 9.24
N GLU A 41 16.31 22.58 9.25
CA GLU A 41 14.91 22.36 9.61
C GLU A 41 14.66 22.70 11.09
N LYS A 42 15.57 22.32 12.00
CA LYS A 42 15.47 22.66 13.43
C LYS A 42 15.53 24.17 13.67
N LEU A 43 16.43 24.87 12.97
CA LEU A 43 16.60 26.31 13.08
C LEU A 43 15.35 27.06 12.62
N ILE A 44 14.81 26.69 11.46
CA ILE A 44 13.57 27.27 10.91
C ILE A 44 12.37 26.94 11.81
N SER A 45 12.26 25.71 12.28
CA SER A 45 11.18 25.28 13.19
C SER A 45 11.24 26.00 14.54
N SER A 46 12.43 26.36 15.01
CA SER A 46 12.62 27.09 16.27
C SER A 46 12.35 28.59 16.15
N GLY A 47 12.25 29.13 14.93
CA GLY A 47 12.07 30.56 14.67
C GLY A 47 13.27 31.43 15.11
N LYS A 48 14.41 30.83 15.45
CA LYS A 48 15.61 31.57 15.86
C LYS A 48 16.33 32.14 14.64
N GLN A 49 16.64 33.44 14.69
CA GLN A 49 17.61 34.01 13.77
C GLN A 49 18.99 33.52 14.19
N VAL A 50 19.72 32.93 13.23
CA VAL A 50 21.08 32.46 13.45
C VAL A 50 22.03 33.55 12.96
N GLU A 51 22.81 34.12 13.87
CA GLU A 51 23.95 34.94 13.50
C GLU A 51 25.05 34.02 12.97
N VAL A 52 25.56 34.36 11.78
CA VAL A 52 26.60 33.59 11.11
C VAL A 52 27.93 34.24 11.42
N ASP A 53 28.62 33.70 12.43
CA ASP A 53 29.87 34.27 12.94
C ASP A 53 31.10 33.87 12.12
N SER A 54 30.96 32.91 11.20
CA SER A 54 32.04 32.45 10.33
C SER A 54 31.55 31.96 8.97
N PHE A 55 32.43 32.04 7.97
CA PHE A 55 32.16 31.49 6.64
C PHE A 55 31.86 29.99 6.67
N ASN A 56 32.57 29.22 7.51
CA ASN A 56 32.33 27.78 7.66
C ASN A 56 30.91 27.50 8.17
N MET A 57 30.45 28.23 9.18
CA MET A 57 29.11 28.08 9.72
C MET A 57 28.05 28.45 8.66
N GLY A 58 28.27 29.52 7.90
CA GLY A 58 27.40 29.90 6.79
C GLY A 58 27.33 28.82 5.70
N TYR A 59 28.46 28.19 5.37
CA TYR A 59 28.54 27.10 4.40
C TYR A 59 27.83 25.83 4.89
N GLU A 60 27.99 25.45 6.17
CA GLU A 60 27.30 24.30 6.76
C GLU A 60 25.78 24.50 6.78
N LEU A 61 25.31 25.69 7.15
CA LEU A 61 23.88 26.04 7.10
C LEU A 61 23.33 26.00 5.68
N PHE A 62 24.09 26.52 4.71
CA PHE A 62 23.72 26.45 3.29
C PHE A 62 23.62 25.00 2.80
N LYS A 63 24.61 24.16 3.12
CA LYS A 63 24.60 22.74 2.78
C LYS A 63 23.42 22.02 3.42
N SER A 64 23.15 22.28 4.70
CA SER A 64 22.00 21.72 5.43
C SER A 64 20.68 22.14 4.80
N SER A 65 20.59 23.37 4.26
CA SER A 65 19.39 23.86 3.56
C SER A 65 19.15 23.14 2.23
N LEU A 66 20.21 22.85 1.46
CA LEU A 66 20.11 22.06 0.23
C LEU A 66 19.66 20.63 0.51
N GLU A 67 20.25 20.00 1.53
CA GLU A 67 19.87 18.64 1.95
C GLU A 67 18.41 18.58 2.38
N ARG A 68 17.95 19.60 3.13
CA ARG A 68 16.55 19.73 3.53
C ARG A 68 15.61 19.80 2.33
N ASP A 69 15.94 20.60 1.32
CA ASP A 69 15.12 20.74 0.11
C ASP A 69 15.08 19.42 -0.69
N GLU A 70 16.20 18.70 -0.76
CA GLU A 70 16.27 17.38 -1.36
C GLU A 70 15.39 16.37 -0.61
N LEU A 71 15.45 16.35 0.73
CA LEU A 71 14.63 15.46 1.54
C LEU A 71 13.13 15.79 1.44
N ARG A 72 12.76 17.07 1.37
CA ARG A 72 11.37 17.49 1.09
C ARG A 72 10.90 17.00 -0.26
N LYS A 73 11.76 17.05 -1.28
CA LYS A 73 11.46 16.49 -2.59
C LYS A 73 11.29 14.98 -2.53
N GLN A 74 12.18 14.25 -1.86
CA GLN A 74 12.06 12.80 -1.68
C GLN A 74 10.76 12.42 -0.96
N ARG A 75 10.37 13.17 0.07
CA ARG A 75 9.08 13.01 0.77
C ARG A 75 7.90 13.24 -0.16
N ALA A 76 7.94 14.30 -0.97
CA ALA A 76 6.89 14.61 -1.95
C ALA A 76 6.79 13.55 -3.04
N ASP A 77 7.92 13.06 -3.55
CA ASP A 77 7.99 12.02 -4.58
C ASP A 77 7.52 10.65 -4.05
N ALA A 78 7.60 10.41 -2.74
CA ALA A 78 7.12 9.18 -2.10
C ALA A 78 5.58 9.11 -1.96
N LEU A 79 4.90 10.26 -1.86
CA LEU A 79 3.44 10.33 -1.68
C LEU A 79 2.65 9.66 -2.82
N PRO A 80 2.98 9.87 -4.11
CA PRO A 80 2.34 9.15 -5.21
C PRO A 80 2.43 7.63 -5.08
N PHE A 81 3.59 7.09 -4.69
CA PHE A 81 3.77 5.64 -4.53
C PHE A 81 2.89 5.08 -3.41
N MET A 82 2.78 5.81 -2.30
CA MET A 82 1.88 5.46 -1.19
C MET A 82 0.41 5.48 -1.65
N GLY A 83 0.00 6.54 -2.36
CA GLY A 83 -1.37 6.69 -2.88
C GLY A 83 -1.74 5.62 -3.90
N VAL A 84 -0.85 5.35 -4.86
CA VAL A 84 -1.05 4.29 -5.86
C VAL A 84 -1.19 2.92 -5.20
N GLY A 85 -0.34 2.60 -4.22
CA GLY A 85 -0.44 1.35 -3.47
C GLY A 85 -1.81 1.17 -2.81
N MET A 86 -2.33 2.20 -2.14
CA MET A 86 -3.66 2.17 -1.53
C MET A 86 -4.77 1.98 -2.57
N VAL A 87 -4.73 2.71 -3.69
CA VAL A 87 -5.74 2.61 -4.75
C VAL A 87 -5.76 1.21 -5.35
N VAL A 88 -4.59 0.63 -5.64
CA VAL A 88 -4.47 -0.72 -6.21
C VAL A 88 -5.08 -1.77 -5.26
N ILE A 89 -4.79 -1.67 -3.95
CA ILE A 89 -5.36 -2.58 -2.94
C ILE A 89 -6.89 -2.42 -2.86
N ALA A 90 -7.39 -1.18 -2.82
CA ALA A 90 -8.82 -0.90 -2.73
C ALA A 90 -9.60 -1.41 -3.96
N VAL A 91 -9.07 -1.19 -5.16
CA VAL A 91 -9.67 -1.69 -6.41
C VAL A 91 -9.60 -3.22 -6.49
N GLY A 92 -8.48 -3.83 -6.08
CA GLY A 92 -8.35 -5.27 -5.99
C GLY A 92 -9.38 -5.90 -5.04
N TRP A 93 -9.60 -5.28 -3.88
CA TRP A 93 -10.60 -5.71 -2.91
C TRP A 93 -12.04 -5.58 -3.45
N LEU A 94 -12.40 -4.42 -4.01
CA LEU A 94 -13.73 -4.21 -4.59
C LEU A 94 -13.99 -5.16 -5.77
N GLY A 95 -12.98 -5.44 -6.58
CA GLY A 95 -13.07 -6.44 -7.64
C GLY A 95 -13.40 -7.83 -7.10
N TYR A 96 -12.83 -8.23 -5.96
CA TYR A 96 -13.14 -9.52 -5.33
C TYR A 96 -14.61 -9.62 -4.90
N GLU A 97 -15.19 -8.53 -4.42
CA GLU A 97 -16.54 -8.51 -3.85
C GLU A 97 -17.65 -8.42 -4.92
N ILE A 98 -17.40 -7.70 -6.00
CA ILE A 98 -18.39 -7.47 -7.08
C ILE A 98 -18.54 -8.71 -7.99
N PHE A 99 -17.55 -9.60 -8.07
CA PHE A 99 -17.69 -10.85 -8.84
C PHE A 99 -18.35 -11.94 -7.98
N PRO A 100 -19.65 -12.25 -8.18
CA PRO A 100 -20.33 -13.29 -7.41
C PRO A 100 -19.61 -14.62 -7.63
N LYS A 101 -19.35 -15.35 -6.53
CA LYS A 101 -18.87 -16.74 -6.55
C LYS A 101 -19.86 -17.60 -7.31
N LYS A 102 -19.70 -17.69 -8.64
CA LYS A 102 -20.56 -18.51 -9.49
C LYS A 102 -20.35 -19.98 -9.12
N ASN A 103 -21.34 -20.57 -8.46
CA ASN A 103 -21.58 -21.99 -8.21
C ASN A 103 -20.98 -22.58 -6.91
N GLN A 104 -21.87 -22.84 -5.95
CA GLN A 104 -22.15 -24.22 -5.56
C GLN A 104 -23.63 -24.46 -5.87
N LYS A 105 -23.93 -24.99 -7.06
CA LYS A 105 -25.20 -25.70 -7.23
C LYS A 105 -25.07 -26.94 -6.36
N ALA A 106 -25.92 -27.06 -5.35
CA ALA A 106 -26.11 -28.32 -4.66
C ALA A 106 -26.36 -29.39 -5.73
N ASP A 107 -25.56 -30.44 -5.69
CA ASP A 107 -25.71 -31.59 -6.57
C ASP A 107 -27.09 -32.22 -6.26
N PRO A 108 -28.06 -32.23 -7.19
CA PRO A 108 -29.39 -32.79 -6.94
C PRO A 108 -29.40 -34.32 -6.86
N THR A 109 -28.23 -34.96 -6.94
CA THR A 109 -28.10 -36.43 -6.90
C THR A 109 -28.39 -37.02 -5.50
N ASP A 110 -28.39 -36.21 -4.43
CA ASP A 110 -28.80 -36.64 -3.09
C ASP A 110 -30.32 -36.72 -2.90
N THR A 111 -31.12 -36.03 -3.72
CA THR A 111 -32.58 -36.04 -3.57
C THR A 111 -33.22 -37.26 -4.24
N GLN A 112 -32.62 -37.78 -5.32
CA GLN A 112 -33.15 -38.95 -6.03
C GLN A 112 -32.86 -40.28 -5.32
N THR A 113 -31.77 -40.38 -4.56
CA THR A 113 -31.44 -41.58 -3.78
C THR A 113 -32.34 -41.75 -2.56
N MET A 114 -32.85 -40.65 -1.97
CA MET A 114 -33.83 -40.69 -0.88
C MET A 114 -35.21 -41.18 -1.35
N GLU A 115 -35.66 -40.77 -2.54
CA GLU A 115 -36.98 -41.13 -3.06
C GLU A 115 -37.08 -42.62 -3.48
N ILE A 116 -35.97 -43.20 -3.97
CA ILE A 116 -35.90 -44.62 -4.34
C ILE A 116 -35.85 -45.53 -3.10
N LEU A 117 -35.23 -45.08 -2.01
CA LEU A 117 -35.18 -45.84 -0.75
C LEU A 117 -36.50 -45.82 0.03
N GLU A 118 -37.33 -44.78 -0.15
CA GLU A 118 -38.66 -44.68 0.47
C GLU A 118 -39.71 -45.51 -0.28
N ASN A 119 -39.68 -45.54 -1.63
CA ASN A 119 -40.60 -46.35 -2.43
C ASN A 119 -40.23 -47.84 -2.54
N GLY A 120 -39.01 -48.24 -2.18
CA GLY A 120 -38.55 -49.63 -2.22
C GLY A 120 -38.88 -50.47 -0.98
N LYS A 121 -39.54 -49.91 0.04
CA LYS A 121 -39.72 -50.54 1.36
C LYS A 121 -41.14 -50.95 1.73
N ASN A 122 -42.12 -50.79 0.83
CA ASN A 122 -43.48 -51.32 1.02
C ASN A 122 -43.76 -52.46 0.01
N PRO A 123 -43.59 -53.74 0.39
CA PRO A 123 -44.31 -54.85 -0.23
C PRO A 123 -45.81 -54.81 0.12
#